data_AF-A0A1Y3G716-F1
#
_entry.id   AF-A0A1Y3G716-F1
#
_cell.length_a   1.000
_cell.length_b   1.000
_cell.length_c   1.000
_cell.angle_alpha   90.00
_cell.angle_beta   90.00
_cell.angle_gamma   90.00
#
_symmetry.space_group_name_H-M   'P 1'
#
loop_
_entity.id
_entity.type
_entity.pdbx_description
1 polymer ?
#
loop_
_entity_poly.entity_id
_entity_poly.type
_entity_poly.pdbx_seq_one_letter_code
_entity_poly.pdbx_strand_id
1 'polypeptide(L)'
;MTDPRIEAALEAAWSHTTQYAGGMSFAQYEDKSLYEANEFRRAIVAALAAADASDPLTNIKGVLWCVIITGPDEVHAVQDYATGVRKARELNEWLARNNKPDDGAPVIYALVDEWPWDEESHAKDLVRQEKEEAAMQNRREERRIAELEDRKDG
;
A
#
# COMPACT_ATOMS: atom_id res chain seq x y z
N MET A 1 0.85 19.70 -14.05
CA MET A 1 1.43 18.67 -14.94
C MET A 1 1.32 17.35 -14.22
N THR A 2 0.51 16.45 -14.75
CA THR A 2 0.37 15.07 -14.28
C THR A 2 1.67 14.30 -14.55
N ASP A 3 2.02 13.36 -13.67
CA ASP A 3 3.23 12.54 -13.81
C ASP A 3 3.13 11.71 -15.11
N PRO A 4 4.15 11.73 -16.00
CA PRO A 4 4.15 10.98 -17.26
C PRO A 4 3.87 9.48 -17.09
N ARG A 5 4.20 8.90 -15.93
CA ARG A 5 3.93 7.50 -15.62
C ARG A 5 2.44 7.26 -15.38
N ILE A 6 1.76 8.23 -14.78
CA ILE A 6 0.31 8.19 -14.56
C ILE A 6 -0.43 8.30 -15.89
N GLU A 7 0.04 9.18 -16.78
CA GLU A 7 -0.53 9.31 -18.14
C GLU A 7 -0.33 8.04 -18.98
N ALA A 8 0.86 7.43 -18.93
CA ALA A 8 1.12 6.16 -19.62
C ALA A 8 0.27 5.00 -19.07
N ALA A 9 0.06 4.94 -17.75
CA ALA A 9 -0.79 3.93 -17.12
C ALA A 9 -2.28 4.13 -17.46
N LEU A 10 -2.74 5.38 -17.51
CA LEU A 10 -4.10 5.73 -17.92
C LEU A 10 -4.37 5.33 -19.38
N GLU A 11 -3.45 5.65 -20.28
CA GLU A 11 -3.55 5.27 -21.70
C GLU A 11 -3.50 3.75 -21.90
N ALA A 12 -2.61 3.05 -21.19
CA ALA A 12 -2.56 1.59 -21.23
C ALA A 12 -3.87 0.97 -20.73
N ALA A 13 -4.38 1.41 -19.58
CA ALA A 13 -5.65 0.93 -19.03
C ALA A 13 -6.85 1.23 -19.95
N TRP A 14 -6.85 2.41 -20.60
CA TRP A 14 -7.88 2.82 -21.54
C TRP A 14 -7.90 1.93 -22.78
N SER A 15 -6.73 1.62 -23.33
CA SER A 15 -6.58 0.82 -24.56
C SER A 15 -7.14 -0.62 -24.46
N HIS A 16 -7.35 -1.11 -23.24
CA HIS A 16 -7.89 -2.45 -22.97
C HIS A 16 -9.40 -2.46 -22.70
N THR A 17 -10.08 -1.32 -22.77
CA THR A 17 -11.53 -1.26 -22.58
C THR A 17 -12.30 -1.63 -23.85
N THR A 18 -13.52 -2.15 -23.67
CA THR A 18 -14.41 -2.45 -24.80
C THR A 18 -14.84 -1.18 -25.54
N GLN A 19 -14.89 -0.04 -24.84
CA GLN A 19 -15.19 1.27 -25.39
C GLN A 19 -14.08 1.79 -26.30
N TYR A 20 -12.82 1.63 -25.91
CA TYR A 20 -11.67 1.92 -26.80
C TYR A 20 -11.67 1.02 -28.03
N ALA A 21 -11.89 -0.29 -27.86
CA ALA A 21 -12.01 -1.23 -28.96
C ALA A 21 -13.19 -0.90 -29.90
N GLY A 22 -14.23 -0.26 -29.38
CA GLY A 22 -15.37 0.29 -30.12
C GLY A 22 -15.11 1.63 -30.82
N GLY A 23 -13.89 2.17 -30.75
CA GLY A 23 -13.50 3.43 -31.41
C GLY A 23 -13.88 4.69 -30.64
N MET A 24 -14.25 4.58 -29.37
CA MET A 24 -14.56 5.72 -28.50
C MET A 24 -13.26 6.40 -28.06
N SER A 25 -13.27 7.73 -28.00
CA SER A 25 -12.18 8.50 -27.37
C SER A 25 -12.39 8.65 -25.87
N PHE A 26 -11.30 8.87 -25.13
CA PHE A 26 -11.35 9.03 -23.68
C PHE A 26 -12.27 10.20 -23.24
N ALA A 27 -12.23 11.32 -23.98
CA ALA A 27 -13.10 12.48 -23.73
C ALA A 27 -14.60 12.16 -23.90
N GLN A 28 -14.95 11.27 -24.85
CA GLN A 28 -16.35 10.81 -25.03
C GLN A 28 -16.80 9.84 -23.94
N TYR A 29 -15.85 9.16 -23.30
CA TYR A 29 -16.12 8.26 -22.17
C TYR A 29 -16.33 9.04 -20.86
N GLU A 30 -15.62 10.14 -20.67
CA GLU A 30 -15.73 11.00 -19.49
C GLU A 30 -17.11 11.65 -19.34
N ASP A 31 -17.81 11.89 -20.46
CA ASP A 31 -19.18 12.43 -20.49
C ASP A 31 -20.27 11.38 -20.15
N LYS A 32 -19.92 10.10 -19.94
CA LYS A 32 -20.88 9.03 -19.62
C LYS A 32 -21.14 8.92 -18.10
N SER A 33 -22.35 8.48 -17.75
CA SER A 33 -22.77 8.37 -16.34
C SER A 33 -21.87 7.43 -15.53
N LEU A 34 -21.71 7.70 -14.23
CA LEU A 34 -20.86 6.94 -13.27
C LEU A 34 -21.05 5.41 -13.30
N TYR A 35 -22.22 4.91 -13.72
CA TYR A 35 -22.50 3.49 -13.84
C TYR A 35 -21.79 2.84 -15.05
N GLU A 36 -21.63 3.57 -16.15
CA GLU A 36 -20.87 3.13 -17.34
C GLU A 36 -19.36 3.32 -17.12
N ALA A 37 -18.97 4.30 -16.30
CA ALA A 37 -17.58 4.58 -15.93
C ALA A 37 -16.89 3.44 -15.13
N ASN A 38 -17.67 2.47 -14.64
CA ASN A 38 -17.22 1.44 -13.72
C ASN A 38 -16.29 0.41 -14.39
N GLU A 39 -16.39 0.21 -15.71
CA GLU A 39 -15.54 -0.72 -16.46
C GLU A 39 -14.10 -0.21 -16.55
N PHE A 40 -13.90 1.07 -16.85
CA PHE A 40 -12.57 1.70 -16.84
C PHE A 40 -11.94 1.71 -15.45
N ARG A 41 -12.73 1.96 -14.39
CA ARG A 41 -12.23 1.86 -13.02
C ARG A 41 -11.75 0.43 -12.71
N ARG A 42 -12.47 -0.59 -13.15
CA ARG A 42 -12.05 -2.00 -13.00
C ARG A 42 -10.81 -2.30 -13.85
N ALA A 43 -10.71 -1.75 -15.06
CA ALA A 43 -9.55 -1.91 -15.93
C ALA A 43 -8.29 -1.25 -15.32
N ILE A 44 -8.40 -0.06 -14.74
CA ILE A 44 -7.30 0.59 -14.02
C ILE A 44 -6.86 -0.26 -12.82
N VAL A 45 -7.80 -0.75 -12.02
CA VAL A 45 -7.47 -1.61 -10.85
C VAL A 45 -6.80 -2.91 -11.30
N ALA A 46 -7.27 -3.52 -12.39
CA ALA A 46 -6.66 -4.72 -12.94
C ALA A 46 -5.27 -4.45 -13.54
N ALA A 47 -5.08 -3.32 -14.21
CA ALA A 47 -3.79 -2.91 -14.76
C ALA A 47 -2.77 -2.62 -13.64
N LEU A 48 -3.20 -1.96 -12.56
CA LEU A 48 -2.36 -1.76 -11.37
C LEU A 48 -1.97 -3.10 -10.73
N ALA A 49 -2.92 -4.02 -10.55
CA ALA A 49 -2.63 -5.35 -10.02
C ALA A 49 -1.69 -6.18 -10.93
N ALA A 50 -1.83 -6.05 -12.25
CA ALA A 50 -0.96 -6.70 -13.22
C ALA A 50 0.45 -6.08 -13.23
N ALA A 51 0.56 -4.76 -13.07
CA ALA A 51 1.82 -4.06 -12.94
C ALA A 51 2.56 -4.50 -11.66
N ASP A 52 1.86 -4.55 -10.52
CA ASP A 52 2.41 -5.03 -9.24
C ASP A 52 2.90 -6.49 -9.34
N ALA A 53 2.17 -7.34 -10.07
CA ALA A 53 2.55 -8.74 -10.31
C ALA A 53 3.73 -8.91 -11.29
N SER A 54 3.99 -7.89 -12.11
CA SER A 54 5.06 -7.88 -13.12
C SER A 54 6.36 -7.25 -12.65
N ASP A 55 6.37 -6.64 -11.46
CA ASP A 55 7.58 -6.05 -10.89
C ASP A 55 8.61 -7.18 -10.60
N PRO A 56 9.79 -7.16 -11.23
CA PRO A 56 10.83 -8.16 -10.99
C PRO A 56 11.31 -8.22 -9.53
N LEU A 57 11.02 -7.20 -8.71
CA LEU A 57 11.33 -7.18 -7.28
C LEU A 57 10.24 -7.83 -6.41
N THR A 58 8.98 -7.91 -6.85
CA THR A 58 7.89 -8.47 -6.04
C THR A 58 7.89 -9.99 -5.94
N ASN A 59 8.60 -10.70 -6.82
CA ASN A 59 8.53 -12.15 -6.89
C ASN A 59 9.91 -12.82 -7.12
N ILE A 60 10.95 -12.30 -6.47
CA ILE A 60 12.27 -12.96 -6.46
C ILE A 60 12.15 -14.23 -5.62
N LYS A 61 12.12 -15.39 -6.29
CA LYS A 61 12.04 -16.70 -5.62
C LYS A 61 13.17 -16.87 -4.62
N GLY A 62 12.82 -17.21 -3.38
CA GLY A 62 13.77 -17.49 -2.30
C GLY A 62 14.22 -16.24 -1.53
N VAL A 63 13.73 -15.05 -1.88
CA VAL A 63 13.95 -13.85 -1.08
C VAL A 63 12.76 -13.64 -0.15
N LEU A 64 13.07 -13.48 1.13
CA LEU A 64 12.14 -13.06 2.16
C LEU A 64 12.34 -11.56 2.37
N TRP A 65 11.26 -10.82 2.51
CA TRP A 65 11.31 -9.37 2.60
C TRP A 65 11.04 -8.86 4.01
N CYS A 66 11.61 -7.71 4.34
CA CYS A 66 11.39 -7.02 5.59
C CYS A 66 11.39 -5.50 5.42
N VAL A 67 10.86 -4.80 6.42
CA VAL A 67 11.03 -3.36 6.59
C VAL A 67 11.99 -3.15 7.75
N ILE A 68 13.10 -2.47 7.49
CA ILE A 68 14.06 -2.06 8.51
C ILE A 68 13.84 -0.60 8.86
N ILE A 69 13.97 -0.24 10.14
CA ILE A 69 13.96 1.15 10.59
C ILE A 69 15.37 1.50 11.07
N THR A 70 16.05 2.40 10.36
CA THR A 70 17.41 2.82 10.70
C THR A 70 17.40 3.66 11.96
N GLY A 71 18.18 3.29 12.97
CA GLY A 71 18.26 3.99 14.26
C GLY A 71 17.87 3.09 15.44
N PRO A 72 16.63 2.60 15.54
CA PRO A 72 16.21 1.68 16.60
C PRO A 72 16.60 0.20 16.32
N ASP A 73 17.21 -0.09 15.17
CA ASP A 73 17.58 -1.45 14.72
C ASP A 73 16.39 -2.42 14.71
N GLU A 74 15.22 -1.92 14.31
CA GLU A 74 14.00 -2.71 14.20
C GLU A 74 13.86 -3.31 12.80
N VAL A 75 13.45 -4.58 12.75
CA VAL A 75 13.22 -5.34 11.52
C VAL A 75 11.85 -6.00 11.61
N HIS A 76 10.99 -5.75 10.62
CA HIS A 76 9.61 -6.26 10.57
C HIS A 76 9.42 -7.07 9.29
N ALA A 77 9.05 -8.35 9.41
CA ALA A 77 8.80 -9.19 8.25
C ALA A 77 7.65 -8.65 7.38
N VAL A 78 7.76 -8.78 6.06
CA VAL A 78 6.66 -8.47 5.13
C VAL A 78 6.47 -9.59 4.12
N GLN A 79 5.23 -9.72 3.64
CA GLN A 79 4.80 -10.81 2.75
C GLN A 79 5.49 -10.75 1.39
N ASP A 80 5.73 -9.55 0.89
CA ASP A 80 6.30 -9.27 -0.42
C ASP A 80 6.91 -7.86 -0.45
N TYR A 81 7.72 -7.59 -1.48
CA TYR A 81 8.41 -6.31 -1.65
C TYR A 81 7.45 -5.12 -1.74
N ALA A 82 6.34 -5.22 -2.48
CA ALA A 82 5.40 -4.12 -2.67
C ALA A 82 4.69 -3.75 -1.36
N THR A 83 4.34 -4.75 -0.56
CA THR A 83 3.82 -4.58 0.80
C THR A 83 4.88 -3.91 1.69
N GLY A 84 6.15 -4.30 1.58
CA GLY A 84 7.27 -3.60 2.20
C GLY A 84 7.34 -2.12 1.83
N VAL A 85 7.29 -1.79 0.53
CA VAL A 85 7.39 -0.41 0.02
C VAL A 85 6.26 0.46 0.57
N ARG A 86 5.02 -0.06 0.59
CA ARG A 86 3.87 0.63 1.17
C ARG A 86 4.08 0.89 2.67
N LYS A 87 4.45 -0.14 3.44
CA LYS A 87 4.71 -0.01 4.88
C LYS A 87 5.84 0.97 5.17
N ALA A 88 6.95 0.89 4.45
CA ALA A 88 8.09 1.80 4.62
C ALA A 88 7.71 3.26 4.31
N ARG A 89 6.89 3.49 3.28
CA ARG A 89 6.36 4.82 2.97
C ARG A 89 5.48 5.37 4.09
N GLU A 90 4.51 4.58 4.55
CA GLU A 90 3.61 4.98 5.65
C GLU A 90 4.39 5.31 6.93
N LEU A 91 5.40 4.50 7.26
CA LEU A 91 6.31 4.74 8.39
C LEU A 91 7.12 6.02 8.21
N ASN A 92 7.70 6.24 7.03
CA ASN A 92 8.45 7.47 6.75
C ASN A 92 7.57 8.72 6.82
N GLU A 93 6.32 8.65 6.33
CA GLU A 93 5.36 9.75 6.45
C GLU A 93 4.94 10.00 7.91
N TRP A 94 4.85 8.96 8.73
CA TRP A 94 4.63 9.10 10.16
C TRP A 94 5.87 9.69 10.87
N LEU A 95 7.06 9.18 10.59
CA LEU A 95 8.33 9.65 11.15
C LEU A 95 8.56 11.12 10.82
N ALA A 96 8.37 11.54 9.56
CA ALA A 96 8.51 12.93 9.15
C ALA A 96 7.55 13.89 9.91
N ARG A 97 6.37 13.40 10.30
CA ARG A 97 5.40 14.20 11.07
C ARG A 97 5.69 14.24 12.57
N ASN A 98 6.23 13.17 13.12
CA ASN A 98 6.36 12.99 14.57
C ASN A 98 7.79 13.24 15.08
N ASN A 99 8.78 13.12 14.20
CA ASN A 99 10.18 13.32 14.54
C ASN A 99 10.56 14.76 14.19
N LYS A 100 10.70 15.62 15.21
CA LYS A 100 11.14 17.00 15.01
C LYS A 100 12.62 17.00 14.66
N PRO A 101 13.04 17.62 13.55
CA PRO A 101 14.45 17.78 13.25
C PRO A 101 15.06 18.75 14.28
N ASP A 102 15.79 18.19 15.23
CA ASP A 102 16.82 18.90 16.01
C ASP A 102 18.15 18.71 15.26
N ASP A 103 19.01 19.72 15.27
CA ASP A 103 20.31 19.75 14.62
C ASP A 103 21.24 18.59 15.05
N GLY A 104 20.90 17.85 16.12
CA GLY A 104 21.63 16.66 16.58
C GLY A 104 20.86 15.33 16.54
N ALA A 105 19.61 15.29 16.06
CA ALA A 105 18.83 14.05 16.09
C ALA A 105 19.30 13.04 15.01
N PRO A 106 19.41 11.74 15.33
CA PRO A 106 19.73 10.73 14.33
C PRO A 106 18.63 10.69 13.26
N VAL A 107 19.06 10.54 12.00
CA VAL A 107 18.14 10.41 10.88
C VAL A 107 17.49 9.03 10.93
N ILE A 108 16.19 8.99 11.23
CA ILE A 108 15.40 7.76 11.31
C ILE A 108 14.54 7.66 10.06
N TYR A 109 14.67 6.56 9.34
CA TYR A 109 13.88 6.26 8.15
C TYR A 109 13.66 4.76 8.03
N ALA A 110 12.53 4.39 7.41
CA ALA A 110 12.18 3.02 7.10
C ALA A 110 12.61 2.68 5.67
N LEU A 111 13.18 1.50 5.47
CA LEU A 111 13.59 0.95 4.18
C LEU A 111 13.05 -0.46 4.03
N VAL A 112 12.95 -0.91 2.78
CA VAL A 112 12.70 -2.32 2.48
C VAL A 112 14.04 -3.01 2.25
N ASP A 113 14.22 -4.17 2.86
CA ASP A 113 15.43 -4.97 2.72
C ASP A 113 15.10 -6.47 2.75
N GLU A 114 16.11 -7.30 2.48
CA GLU A 114 16.01 -8.75 2.62
C GLU A 114 15.94 -9.13 4.10
N TRP A 115 15.09 -10.10 4.43
CA TRP A 115 15.00 -10.63 5.79
C TRP A 115 16.31 -11.35 6.13
N PRO A 116 16.99 -10.97 7.21
CA PRO A 116 18.35 -11.45 7.49
C PRO A 116 18.40 -12.84 8.15
N TRP A 117 17.23 -13.42 8.48
CA TRP A 117 17.12 -14.69 9.20
C TRP A 117 16.41 -15.77 8.37
N ASP A 118 16.07 -16.89 8.98
CA ASP A 118 15.46 -18.04 8.29
C ASP A 118 13.96 -17.85 7.98
N GLU A 119 13.43 -18.72 7.12
CA GLU A 119 12.00 -18.75 6.75
C GLU A 119 11.07 -18.95 7.95
N GLU A 120 11.49 -19.73 8.94
CA GLU A 120 10.66 -20.03 10.11
C GLU A 120 10.47 -18.80 11.00
N SER A 121 11.54 -18.03 11.22
CA SER A 121 11.50 -16.76 11.95
C SER A 121 10.70 -15.71 11.20
N HIS A 122 10.82 -15.65 9.87
CA HIS A 122 10.01 -14.76 9.03
C HIS A 122 8.51 -15.05 9.19
N ALA A 123 8.12 -16.32 9.06
CA ALA A 123 6.73 -16.75 9.22
C ALA A 123 6.19 -16.47 10.63
N LYS A 124 7.01 -16.70 11.67
CA LYS A 124 6.63 -16.37 13.05
C LYS A 124 6.40 -14.88 13.24
N ASP A 125 7.24 -14.04 12.64
CA ASP A 125 7.11 -12.59 12.75
C ASP A 125 5.87 -12.07 12.00
N LEU A 126 5.57 -12.61 10.81
CA LEU A 126 4.32 -12.30 10.10
C LEU A 126 3.08 -12.62 10.95
N VAL A 127 3.03 -13.83 11.53
CA VAL A 127 1.92 -14.23 12.40
C VAL A 127 1.81 -13.35 13.65
N ARG A 128 2.95 -12.92 14.20
CA ARG A 128 2.98 -11.98 15.33
C ARG A 128 2.37 -10.63 14.93
N GLN A 129 2.80 -10.06 13.81
CA GLN A 129 2.28 -8.79 13.30
C GLN A 129 0.77 -8.86 13.03
N GLU A 130 0.29 -9.91 12.37
CA GLU A 130 -1.14 -10.09 12.10
C GLU A 130 -1.98 -10.10 13.38
N LYS A 131 -1.50 -10.78 14.43
CA LYS A 131 -2.16 -10.81 15.75
C LYS A 131 -2.16 -9.43 16.41
N GLU A 132 -1.06 -8.70 16.35
CA GLU A 132 -0.93 -7.36 16.92
C GLU A 132 -1.84 -6.35 16.18
N GLU A 133 -1.88 -6.40 14.86
CA GLU A 133 -2.77 -5.59 14.01
C GLU A 133 -4.24 -5.90 14.30
N ALA A 134 -4.63 -7.18 14.36
CA ALA A 134 -5.98 -7.59 14.70
C ALA A 134 -6.39 -7.13 16.12
N ALA A 135 -5.49 -7.26 17.10
CA ALA A 135 -5.73 -6.78 18.46
C ALA A 135 -5.90 -5.25 18.52
N MET A 136 -5.12 -4.51 17.74
CA MET A 136 -5.28 -3.05 17.62
C MET A 136 -6.60 -2.66 16.96
N GLN A 137 -7.01 -3.36 15.91
CA GLN A 137 -8.29 -3.12 15.25
C GLN A 137 -9.47 -3.38 16.18
N ASN A 138 -9.45 -4.49 16.93
CA ASN A 138 -10.48 -4.78 17.92
C ASN A 138 -10.58 -3.68 18.97
N ARG A 139 -9.46 -3.22 19.53
CA ARG A 139 -9.45 -2.10 20.51
C ARG A 139 -10.01 -0.80 19.93
N ARG A 140 -9.72 -0.50 18.66
CA ARG A 140 -10.25 0.70 17.98
C ARG A 140 -11.76 0.59 17.76
N GLU A 141 -12.24 -0.59 17.39
CA GLU A 141 -13.66 -0.83 17.18
C GLU A 141 -14.46 -0.80 18.49
N GLU A 142 -13.95 -1.42 19.55
CA GLU A 142 -14.55 -1.32 20.90
C GLU A 142 -14.69 0.14 21.34
N ARG A 143 -13.64 0.94 21.15
CA ARG A 143 -13.68 2.38 21.46
C ARG A 143 -14.71 3.12 20.61
N ARG A 144 -14.77 2.82 19.31
CA ARG A 144 -15.75 3.43 18.39
C ARG A 144 -17.19 3.10 18.80
N ILE A 145 -17.45 1.85 19.20
CA ILE A 145 -18.77 1.41 19.68
C ILE A 145 -19.14 2.18 20.96
N ALA A 146 -18.23 2.24 21.93
CA ALA A 146 -18.47 2.99 23.18
C ALA A 146 -18.77 4.48 22.93
N GLU A 147 -18.03 5.14 22.02
CA GLU A 147 -18.27 6.54 21.64
C GLU A 147 -19.64 6.75 20.92
N LEU A 148 -20.14 5.73 20.21
CA LEU A 148 -21.45 5.77 19.57
C LEU A 148 -22.60 5.52 20.55
N GLU A 149 -22.38 4.70 21.58
CA GLU A 149 -23.34 4.45 22.65
C GLU A 149 -23.50 5.70 23.54
N ASP A 150 -22.40 6.32 23.96
CA ASP A 150 -22.40 7.55 24.77
C ASP A 150 -23.15 8.71 24.07
N ARG A 151 -23.05 8.80 22.73
CA ARG A 151 -23.76 9.80 21.91
C ARG A 151 -25.24 9.52 21.69
N LYS A 152 -25.73 8.31 21.99
CA LYS A 152 -27.17 7.98 21.89
C LYS A 152 -27.92 8.26 23.18
N ASP A 153 -27.21 8.29 24.30
CA ASP A 153 -27.79 8.45 25.64
C ASP A 153 -27.69 9.90 26.19
N GLY A 154 -27.01 10.81 25.47
CA GLY A 154 -26.91 12.25 25.78
C GLY A 154 -27.65 13.14 24.79
#